data_AF-A0A964BUB5-F1
#
_entry.id   AF-A0A964BUB5-F1
#
_cell.length_a   1.000
_cell.length_b   1.000
_cell.length_c   1.000
_cell.angle_alpha   90.00
_cell.angle_beta   90.00
_cell.angle_gamma   90.00
#
_symmetry.space_group_name_H-M   'P 1'
#
loop_
_entity.id
_entity.type
_entity.pdbx_description
1 polymer ?
#
loop_
_entity_poly.entity_id
_entity_poly.type
_entity_poly.pdbx_seq_one_letter_code
_entity_poly.pdbx_strand_id
1 'polypeptide(L)' 'MLLNIFFISLMGFITLYVLRGIGMITFISGGMITGLLMTAVISGLTWGILKTKRY' A
#
# COMPACT_ATOMS: atom_id res chain seq x y z
N MET A 1 -7.17 0.27 18.15
CA MET A 1 -7.56 1.44 17.33
C MET A 1 -6.68 1.60 16.09
N LEU A 2 -5.35 1.70 16.23
CA LEU A 2 -4.39 1.80 15.10
C LEU A 2 -4.47 0.63 14.09
N LEU A 3 -4.67 -0.59 14.57
CA LEU A 3 -4.82 -1.79 13.74
C LEU A 3 -6.06 -1.75 12.83
N ASN A 4 -7.18 -1.22 13.31
CA ASN A 4 -8.39 -1.06 12.49
C ASN A 4 -8.21 -0.01 11.39
N ILE A 5 -7.54 1.10 11.71
CA ILE A 5 -7.23 2.16 10.74
C ILE A 5 -6.27 1.62 9.65
N PHE A 6 -5.30 0.80 10.05
CA PHE A 6 -4.41 0.11 9.12
C PHE A 6 -5.18 -0.80 8.17
N PHE A 7 -6.06 -1.67 8.68
CA PHE A 7 -6.86 -2.56 7.84
C PHE A 7 -7.81 -1.82 6.89
N ILE A 8 -8.41 -0.71 7.32
CA ILE A 8 -9.24 0.14 6.46
C ILE A 8 -8.41 0.79 5.35
N SER A 9 -7.23 1.32 5.67
CA SER A 9 -6.32 1.89 4.67
C SER A 9 -5.81 0.85 3.67
N LEU A 10 -5.51 -0.36 4.16
CA LEU A 10 -5.06 -1.50 3.36
C LEU A 10 -6.16 -1.93 2.38
N MET A 11 -7.40 -2.08 2.87
CA MET A 11 -8.54 -2.45 2.03
C MET A 11 -8.84 -1.38 0.97
N GLY A 12 -8.85 -0.10 1.34
CA GLY A 12 -9.04 0.99 0.37
C GLY A 12 -7.95 0.99 -0.70
N PHE A 13 -6.70 0.72 -0.32
CA PHE A 13 -5.58 0.63 -1.25
C PHE A 13 -5.69 -0.59 -2.17
N ILE A 14 -6.11 -1.74 -1.66
CA ILE A 14 -6.37 -2.95 -2.46
C ILE A 14 -7.52 -2.71 -3.45
N THR A 15 -8.61 -2.08 -3.03
CA THR A 15 -9.75 -1.77 -3.91
C THR A 15 -9.33 -0.81 -5.03
N LEU A 16 -8.63 0.28 -4.71
CA LEU A 16 -8.08 1.18 -5.71
C LEU A 16 -7.09 0.47 -6.63
N TYR A 17 -6.28 -0.46 -6.11
CA TYR A 17 -5.34 -1.24 -6.89
C TYR A 17 -6.02 -2.19 -7.87
N VAL A 18 -7.06 -2.93 -7.45
CA VAL A 18 -7.84 -3.80 -8.33
C VAL A 18 -8.55 -2.98 -9.40
N LEU A 19 -9.18 -1.86 -9.01
CA LEU A 19 -9.85 -0.96 -9.95
C LEU A 19 -8.88 -0.34 -10.96
N ARG A 20 -7.65 -0.04 -10.54
CA ARG A 20 -6.56 0.47 -11.40
C ARG A 20 -5.92 -0.63 -12.24
N GLY A 21 -5.85 -1.86 -11.72
CA GLY A 21 -5.36 -3.06 -12.40
C GLY A 21 -6.20 -3.44 -13.62
N ILE A 22 -7.52 -3.25 -13.55
CA ILE A 22 -8.44 -3.41 -14.69
C ILE A 22 -8.09 -2.41 -15.81
N GLY A 23 -7.61 -1.21 -15.45
CA GLY A 23 -7.11 -0.22 -16.40
C GLY A 23 -5.65 -0.41 -16.86
N MET A 24 -4.86 -1.28 -16.20
CA MET A 24 -3.41 -1.43 -16.41
C MET A 24 -2.97 -2.57 -17.31
N ILE A 25 -3.87 -3.45 -17.78
CA ILE A 25 -3.50 -4.47 -18.77
C ILE A 25 -2.91 -3.82 -20.05
N THR A 26 -3.12 -2.52 -20.25
CA THR A 26 -2.61 -1.72 -21.37
C THR A 26 -1.23 -1.08 -21.16
N PHE A 27 -0.65 -0.98 -19.94
CA PHE A 27 0.60 -0.23 -19.70
C PHE A 27 1.52 -0.88 -18.64
N ILE A 28 2.49 -1.67 -19.12
CA ILE A 28 3.50 -2.41 -18.34
C ILE A 28 4.33 -1.51 -17.41
N SER A 29 4.58 -0.25 -17.79
CA SER A 29 5.33 0.70 -16.96
C SER A 29 4.55 1.16 -15.72
N GLY A 30 3.22 1.21 -15.79
CA GLY A 30 2.37 1.57 -14.66
C GLY A 30 2.46 0.55 -13.53
N GLY A 31 2.47 -0.74 -13.87
CA GLY A 31 2.52 -1.86 -12.93
C GLY A 31 3.78 -1.89 -12.08
N MET A 32 4.95 -1.64 -12.69
CA MET A 32 6.23 -1.56 -11.98
C MET A 32 6.30 -0.39 -11.01
N ILE A 33 5.84 0.80 -11.43
CA ILE A 33 5.81 1.99 -10.57
C ILE A 33 4.90 1.76 -9.37
N THR A 34 3.76 1.08 -9.56
CA THR A 34 2.87 0.72 -8.46
C THR A 34 3.45 -0.33 -7.51
N GLY A 35 4.22 -1.29 -8.01
CA GLY A 35 4.93 -2.26 -7.16
C GLY A 35 5.97 -1.58 -6.25
N LEU A 36 6.72 -0.62 -6.80
CA LEU A 36 7.69 0.17 -6.04
C LEU A 36 7.02 1.10 -5.01
N LEU A 37 5.83 1.65 -5.33
CA LEU A 37 5.05 2.44 -4.37
C LEU A 37 4.51 1.57 -3.23
N MET A 38 4.01 0.37 -3.52
CA MET A 38 3.55 -0.60 -2.52
C MET A 38 4.66 -0.94 -1.52
N THR A 39 5.87 -1.25 -2.01
CA THR A 39 7.00 -1.58 -1.13
C THR A 39 7.41 -0.39 -0.27
N ALA A 40 7.49 0.82 -0.83
CA ALA A 40 7.82 2.03 -0.07
C ALA A 40 6.80 2.33 1.05
N VAL A 41 5.49 2.20 0.76
CA VAL A 41 4.42 2.44 1.75
C VAL A 41 4.46 1.39 2.86
N ILE A 42 4.59 0.11 2.51
CA ILE A 42 4.68 -0.98 3.50
C ILE A 42 5.93 -0.80 4.37
N SER A 43 7.09 -0.52 3.79
CA SER A 43 8.32 -0.26 4.54
C SER A 43 8.17 0.93 5.48
N GLY A 44 7.60 2.05 5.02
CA GLY A 44 7.35 3.23 5.84
C GLY A 44 6.41 2.97 7.02
N LEU A 45 5.33 2.21 6.79
CA LEU A 45 4.39 1.79 7.84
C LEU A 45 5.05 0.85 8.85
N THR A 46 5.83 -0.13 8.36
CA THR A 46 6.56 -1.07 9.21
C THR A 46 7.56 -0.35 10.10
N TRP A 47 8.31 0.60 9.53
CA TRP A 47 9.24 1.45 10.26
C TRP A 47 8.55 2.35 11.28
N GLY A 48 7.41 2.94 10.89
CA GLY A 48 6.56 3.73 11.76
C GLY A 48 6.14 2.94 13.00
N ILE A 49 5.52 1.77 12.80
CA ILE A 49 5.09 0.85 13.87
C ILE A 49 6.26 0.44 14.76
N LEU A 50 7.42 0.11 14.16
CA LEU A 50 8.60 -0.29 14.92
C LEU A 50 9.10 0.85 15.83
N LYS A 51 9.02 2.10 15.35
CA LYS A 51 9.40 3.28 16.09
C LYS A 51 8.41 3.60 17.21
N THR A 52 7.10 3.45 16.99
CA THR A 52 6.06 3.65 18.03
C THR A 52 5.99 2.54 19.08
N LYS A 53 6.65 1.38 18.87
CA LYS A 53 6.80 0.36 19.92
C LYS A 53 8.01 0.57 20.82
N ARG A 54 8.98 1.39 20.40
CA ARG A 54 10.24 1.62 21.13
C ARG A 54 10.15 2.79 22.11
N TYR A 55 9.10 3.61 21.98
CA TYR A 55 8.69 4.67 22.91
C TYR A 55 7.31 4.33 23.45
#